data_AF-A0A957L8H1-F1
#
_entry.id   AF-A0A957L8H1-F1
#
_cell.length_a   1.000
_cell.length_b   1.000
_cell.length_c   1.000
_cell.angle_alpha   90.00
_cell.angle_beta   90.00
_cell.angle_gamma   90.00
#
_symmetry.space_group_name_H-M   'P 1'
#
loop_
_entity.id
_entity.type
_entity.pdbx_description
1 polymer ?
#
loop_
_entity_poly.entity_id
_entity_poly.type
_entity_poly.pdbx_seq_one_letter_code
_entity_poly.pdbx_strand_id
1 'polypeptide(L)'
;MSSEYLENRVYELLNQHLSHRPFHLRRLASVCTGMQLARTTQLSKVARWIRKESQQNSREQFLKRFLMSPYFSQEAAYYPLVTQALRSYKAPHWHLILDRTNLDKHRLDLLMISLAFRKRAIPLGWEVRPFGGTGSDSQIRLLERIRGLIPANQRVIVHGDTEFGSVPMMQYVRSHAHWNFILAQKKHTYFQTSDESWHYVGDLAIKPRQPVYRADLIWTKKHQYKPVNFFAFYAPHQSSSTSPKYTLRYCTTSLPIAHTLRRVGRRRWGTECMFRDYKSSGWHLDQSGLQNPDNTETLLVLLAINYLWATSLGRWLCKSGRRAEIDAKKSVILAFFALALIGLPINILSVLLSRLTLNFTINPFFYPHFSYTTEWR
;
A
#
# COMPACT_ATOMS: atom_id res chain seq x y z
N MET A 1 17.44 24.81 12.74
CA MET A 1 17.06 23.69 13.63
C MET A 1 17.89 22.48 13.24
N SER A 2 18.58 21.83 14.19
CA SER A 2 19.54 20.76 13.91
C SER A 2 18.83 19.42 13.61
N SER A 3 19.47 18.55 12.82
CA SER A 3 18.99 17.17 12.56
C SER A 3 18.81 16.32 13.83
N GLU A 4 19.43 16.72 14.93
CA GLU A 4 19.30 16.12 16.27
C GLU A 4 17.94 16.38 16.91
N TYR A 5 17.35 17.56 16.69
CA TYR A 5 15.98 17.81 17.14
C TYR A 5 14.98 16.84 16.49
N LEU A 6 15.16 16.59 15.19
CA LEU A 6 14.35 15.62 14.45
C LEU A 6 14.53 14.20 14.99
N GLU A 7 15.78 13.76 15.17
CA GLU A 7 16.07 12.42 15.70
C GLU A 7 15.46 12.22 17.10
N ASN A 8 15.58 13.21 17.98
CA ASN A 8 14.96 13.18 19.31
C ASN A 8 13.43 13.11 19.24
N ARG A 9 12.80 13.87 18.34
CA ARG A 9 11.35 13.82 18.17
C ARG A 9 10.88 12.47 17.63
N VAL A 10 11.63 11.89 16.69
CA VAL A 10 11.40 10.54 16.19
C VAL A 10 11.54 9.52 17.33
N TYR A 11 12.58 9.62 18.14
CA TYR A 11 12.77 8.76 19.30
C TYR A 11 11.59 8.84 20.27
N GLU A 12 11.12 10.04 20.61
CA GLU A 12 9.95 10.23 21.48
C GLU A 12 8.71 9.54 20.91
N LEU A 13 8.45 9.70 19.61
CA LEU A 13 7.33 9.05 18.91
C LEU A 13 7.43 7.52 18.99
N LEU A 14 8.62 6.97 18.74
CA LEU A 14 8.85 5.53 18.82
C LEU A 14 8.71 5.03 20.27
N ASN A 15 9.26 5.75 21.24
CA ASN A 15 9.20 5.38 22.67
C ASN A 15 7.79 5.42 23.25
N GLN A 16 6.89 6.23 22.70
CA GLN A 16 5.50 6.28 23.14
C GLN A 16 4.64 5.12 22.64
N HIS A 17 5.05 4.46 21.54
CA HIS A 17 4.22 3.46 20.87
C HIS A 17 4.87 2.09 20.75
N LEU A 18 6.18 1.99 20.91
CA LEU A 18 6.93 0.73 20.81
C LEU A 18 7.47 0.32 22.18
N SER A 19 7.13 -0.91 22.59
CA SER A 19 7.68 -1.54 23.78
C SER A 19 9.04 -2.17 23.48
N HIS A 20 10.11 -1.37 23.49
CA HIS A 20 11.47 -1.85 23.26
C HIS A 20 12.48 -1.08 24.13
N ARG A 21 13.65 -1.68 24.42
CA ARG A 21 14.69 -1.01 25.21
C ARG A 21 15.11 0.32 24.54
N PRO A 22 15.33 1.40 25.33
CA PRO A 22 15.69 2.73 24.81
C PRO A 22 16.84 2.75 23.81
N PHE A 23 17.88 1.93 24.03
CA PHE A 23 19.03 1.82 23.13
C PHE A 23 18.63 1.43 21.69
N HIS A 24 17.74 0.45 21.55
CA HIS A 24 17.27 0.01 20.23
C HIS A 24 16.38 1.07 19.57
N LEU A 25 15.52 1.72 20.35
CA LEU A 25 14.67 2.80 19.85
C LEU A 25 15.48 4.00 19.36
N ARG A 26 16.57 4.37 20.05
CA ARG A 26 17.50 5.41 19.56
C ARG A 26 18.15 5.02 18.24
N ARG A 27 18.57 3.76 18.09
CA ARG A 27 19.11 3.26 16.81
C ARG A 27 18.06 3.32 15.71
N LEU A 28 16.84 2.85 15.96
CA LEU A 28 15.73 2.91 15.02
C LEU A 28 15.43 4.36 14.62
N ALA A 29 15.39 5.27 15.59
CA ALA A 29 15.17 6.70 15.36
C ALA A 29 16.23 7.31 14.43
N SER A 30 17.51 7.02 14.70
CA SER A 30 18.62 7.52 13.88
C SER A 30 18.56 6.98 12.45
N VAL A 31 18.25 5.69 12.27
CA VAL A 31 18.12 5.07 10.94
C VAL A 31 16.91 5.61 10.18
N CYS A 32 15.73 5.69 10.82
CA CYS A 32 14.54 6.26 10.19
C CYS A 32 14.78 7.72 9.77
N THR A 33 15.36 8.53 10.66
CA THR A 33 15.70 9.93 10.39
C THR A 33 16.70 10.04 9.24
N GLY A 34 17.78 9.27 9.26
CA GLY A 34 18.77 9.25 8.19
C GLY A 34 18.16 8.87 6.84
N MET A 35 17.28 7.87 6.81
CA MET A 35 16.60 7.44 5.59
C MET A 35 15.56 8.44 5.09
N GLN A 36 14.88 9.16 5.99
CA GLN A 36 13.96 10.25 5.64
C GLN A 36 14.71 11.43 5.02
N LEU A 37 15.88 11.79 5.57
CA LEU A 37 16.70 12.89 5.06
C LEU A 37 17.42 12.50 3.76
N ALA A 38 17.91 11.27 3.65
CA ALA A 38 18.61 10.77 2.46
C ALA A 38 17.68 10.51 1.27
N ARG A 39 16.39 10.23 1.53
CA ARG A 39 15.37 9.91 0.51
C ARG A 39 15.73 8.71 -0.36
N THR A 40 16.39 7.73 0.24
CA THR A 40 16.88 6.55 -0.48
C THR A 40 17.13 5.41 0.51
N THR A 41 17.05 4.17 0.03
CA THR A 41 17.47 2.97 0.76
C THR A 41 18.94 2.62 0.55
N GLN A 42 19.69 3.40 -0.25
CA GLN A 42 21.13 3.17 -0.45
C GLN A 42 21.91 3.50 0.83
N LEU A 43 22.50 2.48 1.46
CA LEU A 43 23.11 2.61 2.79
C LEU A 43 24.24 3.65 2.85
N SER A 44 25.05 3.79 1.80
CA SER A 44 26.11 4.79 1.74
C SER A 44 25.59 6.23 1.79
N LYS A 45 24.46 6.50 1.14
CA LYS A 45 23.79 7.80 1.18
C LYS A 45 23.11 8.03 2.52
N VAL A 46 22.46 7.02 3.10
CA VAL A 46 21.84 7.09 4.43
C VAL A 46 22.89 7.34 5.51
N ALA A 47 24.06 6.68 5.43
CA ALA A 47 25.14 6.79 6.40
C ALA A 47 25.65 8.23 6.57
N ARG A 48 25.61 9.05 5.52
CA ARG A 48 26.00 10.48 5.57
C ARG A 48 25.11 11.29 6.52
N TRP A 49 23.88 10.85 6.74
CA TRP A 49 22.91 11.51 7.62
C TRP A 49 22.87 10.94 9.04
N ILE A 50 23.58 9.84 9.31
CA ILE A 50 23.72 9.30 10.66
C ILE A 50 24.70 10.15 11.46
N ARG A 51 24.20 10.72 12.56
CA ARG A 51 24.95 11.59 13.46
C ARG A 51 25.71 10.78 14.51
N LYS A 52 26.86 10.25 14.11
CA LYS A 52 27.86 9.71 15.04
C LYS A 52 29.23 10.20 14.61
N GLU A 53 30.03 10.68 15.55
CA GLU A 53 31.45 11.01 15.36
C GLU A 53 32.21 9.73 15.03
N SER A 54 32.19 9.36 13.76
CA SER A 54 32.71 8.10 13.25
C SER A 54 32.90 8.19 11.75
N GLN A 55 33.81 7.37 11.23
CA GLN A 55 34.07 7.30 9.80
C GLN A 55 32.82 6.86 9.03
N GLN A 56 32.71 7.30 7.77
CA GLN A 56 31.56 6.93 6.93
C GLN A 56 31.40 5.41 6.83
N ASN A 57 32.49 4.68 6.63
CA ASN A 57 32.49 3.22 6.56
C ASN A 57 31.94 2.58 7.85
N SER A 58 32.24 3.13 9.03
CA SER A 58 31.70 2.66 10.30
C SER A 58 30.18 2.84 10.38
N ARG A 59 29.66 3.95 9.85
CA ARG A 59 28.21 4.23 9.77
C ARG A 59 27.50 3.32 8.76
N GLU A 60 28.12 3.04 7.62
CA GLU A 60 27.61 2.05 6.66
C GLU A 60 27.57 0.65 7.27
N GLN A 61 28.62 0.25 7.98
CA GLN A 61 28.66 -1.06 8.65
C GLN A 61 27.64 -1.15 9.79
N PHE A 62 27.41 -0.06 10.51
CA PHE A 62 26.31 0.03 11.47
C PHE A 62 24.94 -0.22 10.81
N LEU A 63 24.67 0.38 9.65
CA LEU A 63 23.42 0.17 8.92
C LEU A 63 23.27 -1.27 8.43
N LYS A 64 24.33 -1.86 7.86
CA LYS A 64 24.33 -3.28 7.47
C LYS A 64 24.01 -4.19 8.66
N ARG A 65 24.69 -3.99 9.79
CA ARG A 65 24.44 -4.74 11.04
C ARG A 65 23.04 -4.50 11.60
N PHE A 66 22.48 -3.32 11.41
CA PHE A 66 21.11 -3.02 11.80
C PHE A 66 20.11 -3.85 10.98
N LEU A 67 20.27 -3.91 9.65
CA LEU A 67 19.39 -4.67 8.78
C LEU A 67 19.44 -6.19 9.05
N MET A 68 20.61 -6.70 9.43
CA MET A 68 20.79 -8.11 9.82
C MET A 68 20.29 -8.43 11.24
N SER A 69 19.88 -7.43 12.01
CA SER A 69 19.50 -7.65 13.41
C SER A 69 18.04 -8.09 13.54
N PRO A 70 17.73 -9.08 14.39
CA PRO A 70 16.38 -9.63 14.51
C PRO A 70 15.45 -8.79 15.40
N TYR A 71 15.84 -7.56 15.74
CA TYR A 71 15.16 -6.76 16.77
C TYR A 71 13.89 -6.07 16.27
N PHE A 72 13.70 -5.94 14.95
CA PHE A 72 12.62 -5.14 14.38
C PHE A 72 11.82 -5.92 13.34
N SER A 73 10.80 -6.66 13.81
CA SER A 73 9.79 -7.24 12.93
C SER A 73 8.67 -6.25 12.62
N GLN A 74 7.80 -6.60 11.66
CA GLN A 74 6.60 -5.83 11.34
C GLN A 74 5.70 -5.69 12.56
N GLU A 75 5.52 -6.77 13.33
CA GLU A 75 4.72 -6.84 14.54
C GLU A 75 5.28 -5.97 15.66
N ALA A 76 6.59 -6.02 15.87
CA ALA A 76 7.22 -5.33 17.00
C ALA A 76 7.41 -3.83 16.72
N ALA A 77 7.70 -3.45 15.48
CA ALA A 77 8.14 -2.09 15.15
C ALA A 77 7.14 -1.30 14.29
N TYR A 78 6.28 -1.94 13.50
CA TYR A 78 5.37 -1.26 12.59
C TYR A 78 3.90 -1.33 13.03
N TYR A 79 3.43 -2.49 13.48
CA TYR A 79 2.02 -2.72 13.82
C TYR A 79 1.49 -1.77 14.90
N PRO A 80 2.22 -1.46 15.99
CA PRO A 80 1.74 -0.48 16.97
C PRO A 80 1.59 0.92 16.37
N LEU A 81 2.50 1.33 15.48
CA LEU A 81 2.48 2.64 14.83
C LEU A 81 1.32 2.76 13.84
N VAL A 82 1.12 1.76 12.97
CA VAL A 82 0.01 1.80 12.00
C VAL A 82 -1.35 1.65 12.68
N THR A 83 -1.44 0.86 13.76
CA THR A 83 -2.67 0.75 14.58
C THR A 83 -3.03 2.10 15.17
N GLN A 84 -2.06 2.78 15.79
CA GLN A 84 -2.28 4.13 16.30
C GLN A 84 -2.68 5.10 15.19
N ALA A 85 -2.00 5.04 14.03
CA ALA A 85 -2.30 5.88 12.87
C ALA A 85 -3.73 5.72 12.34
N LEU A 86 -4.25 4.49 12.38
CA LEU A 86 -5.57 4.13 11.89
C LEU A 86 -6.66 4.19 12.97
N ARG A 87 -6.33 4.48 14.23
CA ARG A 87 -7.30 4.52 15.34
C ARG A 87 -8.49 5.46 15.10
N SER A 88 -8.27 6.54 14.36
CA SER A 88 -9.32 7.52 14.00
C SER A 88 -9.91 7.32 12.59
N TYR A 89 -9.52 6.25 11.88
CA TYR A 89 -9.90 6.00 10.50
C TYR A 89 -11.28 5.34 10.41
N LYS A 90 -12.33 6.17 10.48
CA LYS A 90 -13.75 5.75 10.45
C LYS A 90 -14.33 5.59 9.04
N ALA A 91 -13.60 4.98 8.11
CA ALA A 91 -14.15 4.74 6.77
C ALA A 91 -15.22 3.64 6.81
N PRO A 92 -16.38 3.81 6.12
CA PRO A 92 -17.46 2.83 6.16
C PRO A 92 -17.03 1.46 5.63
N HIS A 93 -16.07 1.43 4.70
CA HIS A 93 -15.42 0.24 4.18
C HIS A 93 -13.91 0.45 4.15
N TRP A 94 -13.16 -0.55 4.63
CA TRP A 94 -11.73 -0.66 4.38
C TRP A 94 -11.52 -1.41 3.07
N HIS A 95 -10.71 -0.84 2.20
CA HIS A 95 -10.36 -1.44 0.91
C HIS A 95 -8.97 -2.01 1.02
N LEU A 96 -8.86 -3.33 1.18
CA LEU A 96 -7.58 -4.00 1.23
C LEU A 96 -7.15 -4.37 -0.17
N ILE A 97 -5.91 -4.10 -0.52
CA ILE A 97 -5.36 -4.36 -1.84
C ILE A 97 -4.23 -5.37 -1.66
N LEU A 98 -4.40 -6.54 -2.27
CA LEU A 98 -3.34 -7.53 -2.43
C LEU A 98 -2.64 -7.24 -3.74
N ASP A 99 -1.32 -7.17 -3.69
CA ASP A 99 -0.50 -6.95 -4.86
C ASP A 99 0.87 -7.61 -4.67
N ARG A 100 1.49 -8.01 -5.78
CA ARG A 100 2.83 -8.58 -5.79
C ARG A 100 3.73 -7.72 -6.67
N THR A 101 4.93 -7.43 -6.17
CA THR A 101 5.96 -6.80 -6.99
C THR A 101 7.27 -7.56 -6.85
N ASN A 102 8.02 -7.62 -7.94
CA ASN A 102 9.38 -8.13 -7.91
C ASN A 102 10.34 -7.05 -7.36
N LEU A 103 11.36 -7.48 -6.64
CA LEU A 103 12.49 -6.71 -6.13
C LEU A 103 13.81 -7.30 -6.66
N ASP A 104 14.89 -6.52 -6.55
CA ASP A 104 16.26 -6.91 -6.92
C ASP A 104 16.37 -7.73 -8.21
N LYS A 105 16.06 -7.10 -9.36
CA LYS A 105 16.15 -7.75 -10.68
C LYS A 105 15.47 -9.12 -10.76
N HIS A 106 14.30 -9.28 -10.13
CA HIS A 106 13.52 -10.52 -10.10
C HIS A 106 14.16 -11.66 -9.30
N ARG A 107 14.99 -11.35 -8.29
CA ARG A 107 15.48 -12.37 -7.34
C ARG A 107 14.55 -12.57 -6.16
N LEU A 108 13.84 -11.52 -5.78
CA LEU A 108 12.91 -11.52 -4.66
C LEU A 108 11.51 -11.08 -5.13
N ASP A 109 10.49 -11.67 -4.51
CA ASP A 109 9.11 -11.26 -4.61
C ASP A 109 8.66 -10.63 -3.29
N LEU A 110 7.91 -9.54 -3.40
CA LEU A 110 7.24 -8.88 -2.30
C LEU A 110 5.74 -9.02 -2.49
N LEU A 111 5.12 -9.86 -1.66
CA LEU A 111 3.67 -9.90 -1.49
C LEU A 111 3.28 -8.88 -0.43
N MET A 112 2.32 -8.01 -0.74
CA MET A 112 1.90 -6.95 0.19
C MET A 112 0.39 -6.80 0.25
N ILE A 113 -0.11 -6.57 1.46
CA ILE A 113 -1.48 -6.13 1.71
C ILE A 113 -1.44 -4.69 2.20
N SER A 114 -2.15 -3.83 1.48
CA SER A 114 -2.20 -2.41 1.80
C SER A 114 -3.65 -1.91 1.88
N LEU A 115 -3.90 -0.97 2.78
CA LEU A 115 -5.17 -0.26 2.89
C LEU A 115 -5.22 0.88 1.87
N ALA A 116 -6.19 0.87 0.97
CA ALA A 116 -6.41 1.97 0.04
C ALA A 116 -6.70 3.27 0.81
N PHE A 117 -5.86 4.27 0.58
CA PHE A 117 -5.95 5.56 1.26
C PHE A 117 -5.80 6.70 0.23
N ARG A 118 -6.94 7.33 -0.11
CA ARG A 118 -7.01 8.39 -1.14
C ARG A 118 -6.46 7.90 -2.48
N LYS A 119 -5.34 8.45 -2.96
CA LYS A 119 -4.68 8.10 -4.23
C LYS A 119 -3.43 7.25 -4.01
N ARG A 120 -3.31 6.63 -2.84
CA ARG A 120 -2.18 5.82 -2.37
C ARG A 120 -2.70 4.61 -1.60
N ALA A 121 -1.80 3.84 -1.02
CA ALA A 121 -2.12 2.75 -0.12
C ALA A 121 -1.17 2.80 1.08
N ILE A 122 -1.68 2.44 2.26
CA ILE A 122 -0.88 2.31 3.49
C ILE A 122 -0.58 0.82 3.68
N PRO A 123 0.68 0.41 3.73
CA PRO A 123 1.03 -0.98 4.02
C PRO A 123 0.40 -1.44 5.33
N LEU A 124 -0.17 -2.64 5.35
CA LEU A 124 -0.63 -3.28 6.59
C LEU A 124 0.24 -4.48 6.94
N GLY A 125 0.72 -5.22 5.94
CA GLY A 125 1.66 -6.31 6.12
C GLY A 125 2.21 -6.81 4.80
N TRP A 126 3.35 -7.48 4.86
CA TRP A 126 4.02 -8.01 3.69
C TRP A 126 4.78 -9.31 3.98
N GLU A 127 5.22 -9.98 2.92
CA GLU A 127 6.10 -11.15 2.94
C GLU A 127 7.10 -11.03 1.79
N VAL A 128 8.39 -11.05 2.12
CA VAL A 128 9.50 -11.16 1.16
C VAL A 128 9.86 -12.62 0.98
N ARG A 129 10.00 -13.06 -0.27
CA ARG A 129 10.37 -14.43 -0.61
C ARG A 129 11.29 -14.50 -1.81
N PRO A 130 12.03 -15.61 -2.02
CA PRO A 130 12.67 -15.88 -3.30
C PRO A 130 11.65 -15.82 -4.44
N PHE A 131 12.09 -15.36 -5.61
CA PHE A 131 11.23 -15.24 -6.78
C PHE A 131 10.50 -16.55 -7.11
N GLY A 132 9.18 -16.47 -7.25
CA GLY A 132 8.32 -17.63 -7.43
C GLY A 132 6.91 -17.29 -6.99
N GLY A 133 5.94 -17.54 -7.88
CA GLY A 133 4.55 -17.10 -7.70
C GLY A 133 3.93 -17.49 -6.35
N THR A 134 2.95 -16.71 -5.91
CA THR A 134 2.26 -16.96 -4.65
C THR A 134 1.07 -17.91 -4.84
N GLY A 135 0.98 -18.96 -4.04
CA GLY A 135 -0.24 -19.75 -3.89
C GLY A 135 -1.25 -19.03 -3.00
N SER A 136 -2.53 -19.41 -3.09
CA SER A 136 -3.61 -18.88 -2.24
C SER A 136 -3.27 -18.96 -0.75
N ASP A 137 -2.54 -19.99 -0.32
CA ASP A 137 -2.23 -20.20 1.10
C ASP A 137 -1.30 -19.12 1.65
N SER A 138 -0.34 -18.63 0.86
CA SER A 138 0.54 -17.52 1.31
C SER A 138 -0.24 -16.22 1.42
N GLN A 139 -1.13 -15.98 0.46
CA GLN A 139 -2.00 -14.80 0.43
C GLN A 139 -2.97 -14.78 1.63
N ILE A 140 -3.54 -15.94 1.95
CA ILE A 140 -4.43 -16.13 3.11
C ILE A 140 -3.66 -15.95 4.42
N ARG A 141 -2.50 -16.59 4.59
CA ARG A 141 -1.67 -16.42 5.79
C ARG A 141 -1.31 -14.96 6.04
N LEU A 142 -1.03 -14.19 4.98
CA LEU A 142 -0.75 -12.76 5.14
C LEU A 142 -2.00 -11.96 5.57
N LEU A 143 -3.19 -12.31 5.07
CA LEU A 143 -4.46 -11.74 5.56
C LEU A 143 -4.71 -12.08 7.03
N GLU A 144 -4.44 -13.32 7.45
CA GLU A 144 -4.56 -13.76 8.85
C GLU A 144 -3.63 -12.97 9.76
N ARG A 145 -2.37 -12.78 9.32
CA ARG A 145 -1.35 -12.02 10.05
C ARG A 145 -1.77 -10.58 10.33
N ILE A 146 -2.36 -9.89 9.33
CA ILE A 146 -2.80 -8.49 9.50
C ILE A 146 -4.19 -8.35 10.14
N ARG A 147 -4.91 -9.45 10.38
CA ARG A 147 -6.30 -9.41 10.86
C ARG A 147 -6.45 -8.62 12.15
N GLY A 148 -5.48 -8.71 13.06
CA GLY A 148 -5.46 -7.96 14.32
C GLY A 148 -5.37 -6.43 14.16
N LEU A 149 -4.96 -5.94 12.98
CA LEU A 149 -4.94 -4.51 12.67
C LEU A 149 -6.30 -3.97 12.24
N ILE A 150 -7.25 -4.85 11.89
CA ILE A 150 -8.57 -4.50 11.37
C ILE A 150 -9.56 -4.55 12.55
N PRO A 151 -10.29 -3.46 12.85
CA PRO A 151 -11.30 -3.49 13.90
C PRO A 151 -12.37 -4.56 13.65
N ALA A 152 -12.82 -5.25 14.70
CA ALA A 152 -13.69 -6.44 14.59
C ALA A 152 -14.94 -6.25 13.71
N ASN A 153 -15.60 -5.09 13.81
CA ASN A 153 -16.82 -4.78 13.06
C ASN A 153 -16.58 -3.95 11.79
N GLN A 154 -15.33 -3.79 11.38
CA GLN A 154 -14.99 -3.03 10.18
C GLN A 154 -15.41 -3.80 8.94
N ARG A 155 -16.25 -3.20 8.10
CA ARG A 155 -16.58 -3.77 6.79
C ARG A 155 -15.35 -3.70 5.89
N VAL A 156 -15.02 -4.79 5.22
CA VAL A 156 -13.83 -4.92 4.37
C VAL A 156 -14.24 -5.29 2.94
N ILE A 157 -13.53 -4.73 1.97
CA ILE A 157 -13.59 -5.16 0.57
C ILE A 157 -12.15 -5.45 0.13
N VAL A 158 -11.87 -6.72 -0.16
CA VAL A 158 -10.58 -7.21 -0.63
C VAL A 158 -10.48 -7.07 -2.14
N HIS A 159 -9.40 -6.47 -2.63
CA HIS A 159 -9.10 -6.25 -4.04
C HIS A 159 -7.84 -7.00 -4.42
N GLY A 160 -7.83 -7.58 -5.60
CA GLY A 160 -6.67 -8.27 -6.15
C GLY A 160 -6.80 -8.42 -7.65
N ASP A 161 -5.65 -8.53 -8.33
CA ASP A 161 -5.62 -8.86 -9.75
C ASP A 161 -5.86 -10.36 -9.98
N THR A 162 -5.56 -10.84 -11.19
CA THR A 162 -5.82 -12.23 -11.57
C THR A 162 -4.98 -13.26 -10.80
N GLU A 163 -3.87 -12.85 -10.18
CA GLU A 163 -3.06 -13.72 -9.31
C GLU A 163 -3.79 -14.05 -8.00
N PHE A 164 -4.67 -13.16 -7.55
CA PHE A 164 -5.39 -13.28 -6.27
C PHE A 164 -6.83 -13.75 -6.44
N GLY A 165 -7.28 -14.02 -7.67
CA GLY A 165 -8.65 -14.39 -8.01
C GLY A 165 -9.03 -15.86 -7.77
N SER A 166 -8.35 -16.57 -6.88
CA SER A 166 -8.60 -18.00 -6.63
C SER A 166 -9.88 -18.23 -5.80
N VAL A 167 -10.51 -19.40 -5.96
CA VAL A 167 -11.69 -19.76 -5.16
C VAL A 167 -11.36 -19.93 -3.67
N PRO A 168 -10.24 -20.55 -3.25
CA PRO A 168 -9.85 -20.57 -1.84
C PRO A 168 -9.76 -19.16 -1.22
N MET A 169 -9.23 -18.18 -1.96
CA MET A 169 -9.23 -16.77 -1.52
C MET A 169 -10.66 -16.23 -1.35
N MET A 170 -11.56 -16.48 -2.32
CA MET A 170 -12.96 -16.07 -2.20
C MET A 170 -13.64 -16.69 -0.97
N GLN A 171 -13.45 -17.99 -0.74
CA GLN A 171 -13.99 -18.71 0.41
C GLN A 171 -13.45 -18.14 1.72
N TYR A 172 -12.15 -17.91 1.83
CA TYR A 172 -11.52 -17.32 3.02
C TYR A 172 -12.04 -15.91 3.31
N VAL A 173 -12.13 -15.05 2.29
CA VAL A 173 -12.68 -13.70 2.49
C VAL A 173 -14.15 -13.76 2.93
N ARG A 174 -14.91 -14.75 2.45
CA ARG A 174 -16.33 -14.92 2.79
C ARG A 174 -16.59 -15.69 4.08
N SER A 175 -15.60 -16.34 4.67
CA SER A 175 -15.73 -16.92 6.01
C SER A 175 -15.76 -15.85 7.11
N HIS A 176 -15.34 -14.62 6.78
CA HIS A 176 -15.35 -13.49 7.70
C HIS A 176 -16.63 -12.66 7.56
N ALA A 177 -17.28 -12.39 8.70
CA ALA A 177 -18.45 -11.52 8.76
C ALA A 177 -18.10 -10.12 8.20
N HIS A 178 -18.97 -9.59 7.34
CA HIS A 178 -18.83 -8.25 6.72
C HIS A 178 -17.65 -8.06 5.75
N TRP A 179 -16.93 -9.13 5.40
CA TRP A 179 -15.88 -9.10 4.40
C TRP A 179 -16.45 -9.46 3.02
N ASN A 180 -16.04 -8.68 2.04
CA ASN A 180 -16.42 -8.84 0.65
C ASN A 180 -15.18 -8.80 -0.24
N PHE A 181 -15.31 -9.18 -1.50
CA PHE A 181 -14.21 -9.12 -2.45
C PHE A 181 -14.61 -8.50 -3.77
N ILE A 182 -13.62 -7.96 -4.48
CA ILE A 182 -13.61 -7.67 -5.92
C ILE A 182 -12.28 -8.19 -6.46
N LEU A 183 -12.28 -9.35 -7.11
CA LEU A 183 -11.07 -10.02 -7.57
C LEU A 183 -11.08 -10.15 -9.09
N ALA A 184 -9.98 -9.80 -9.74
CA ALA A 184 -9.89 -9.97 -11.20
C ALA A 184 -9.77 -11.45 -11.59
N GLN A 185 -10.24 -11.77 -12.78
CA GLN A 185 -10.31 -13.14 -13.29
C GLN A 185 -9.61 -13.26 -14.65
N LYS A 186 -9.00 -14.41 -14.89
CA LYS A 186 -8.42 -14.74 -16.20
C LYS A 186 -9.54 -15.00 -17.20
N LYS A 187 -9.30 -14.73 -18.48
CA LYS A 187 -10.29 -14.97 -19.55
C LYS A 187 -10.77 -16.43 -19.65
N HIS A 188 -9.90 -17.37 -19.27
CA HIS A 188 -10.16 -18.81 -19.30
C HIS A 188 -10.64 -19.36 -17.95
N THR A 189 -11.21 -18.52 -17.09
CA THR A 189 -11.94 -18.99 -15.91
C THR A 189 -13.34 -19.45 -16.33
N TYR A 190 -13.76 -20.62 -15.84
CA TYR A 190 -15.10 -21.16 -16.08
C TYR A 190 -16.16 -20.59 -15.14
N PHE A 191 -17.35 -20.37 -15.67
CA PHE A 191 -18.59 -20.19 -14.90
C PHE A 191 -19.70 -21.06 -15.49
N GLN A 192 -20.68 -21.41 -14.69
CA GLN A 192 -21.85 -22.17 -15.14
C GLN A 192 -23.03 -21.23 -15.42
N THR A 193 -23.72 -21.46 -16.53
CA THR A 193 -24.97 -20.80 -16.88
C THR A 193 -26.19 -21.56 -16.33
N SER A 194 -27.39 -20.99 -16.45
CA SER A 194 -28.62 -21.56 -15.90
C SER A 194 -29.04 -22.88 -16.53
N ASP A 195 -28.56 -23.18 -17.74
CA ASP A 195 -28.71 -24.44 -18.46
C ASP A 195 -27.63 -25.47 -18.09
N GLU A 196 -26.93 -25.27 -16.97
CA GLU A 196 -25.87 -26.13 -16.43
C GLU A 196 -24.62 -26.28 -17.31
N SER A 197 -24.55 -25.57 -18.43
CA SER A 197 -23.38 -25.60 -19.31
C SER A 197 -22.24 -24.72 -18.78
N TRP A 198 -21.00 -25.10 -19.09
CA TRP A 198 -19.79 -24.42 -18.62
C TRP A 198 -19.17 -23.58 -19.72
N HIS A 199 -19.03 -22.28 -19.48
CA HIS A 199 -18.46 -21.31 -20.43
C HIS A 199 -17.22 -20.64 -19.85
N TYR A 200 -16.31 -20.22 -20.70
CA TYR A 200 -15.26 -19.31 -20.26
C TYR A 200 -15.82 -17.89 -20.13
N VAL A 201 -15.35 -17.14 -19.14
CA VAL A 201 -15.71 -15.71 -19.01
C VAL A 201 -15.29 -14.90 -20.23
N GLY A 202 -14.27 -15.35 -20.97
CA GLY A 202 -13.81 -14.75 -22.21
C GLY A 202 -14.75 -14.94 -23.41
N ASP A 203 -15.70 -15.87 -23.32
CA ASP A 203 -16.68 -16.13 -24.40
C ASP A 203 -17.84 -15.13 -24.36
N LEU A 204 -17.95 -14.35 -23.28
CA LEU A 204 -18.97 -13.33 -23.13
C LEU A 204 -18.73 -12.18 -24.10
N ALA A 205 -19.73 -11.92 -24.96
CA ALA A 205 -19.73 -10.76 -25.84
C ALA A 205 -19.84 -9.45 -25.03
N ILE A 206 -18.72 -8.75 -24.87
CA ILE A 206 -18.63 -7.48 -24.14
C ILE A 206 -18.22 -6.39 -25.12
N LYS A 207 -18.97 -5.29 -25.16
CA LYS A 207 -18.69 -4.14 -26.04
C LYS A 207 -18.11 -2.97 -25.23
N PRO A 208 -17.29 -2.09 -25.84
CA PRO A 208 -16.90 -0.84 -25.21
C PRO A 208 -18.12 -0.07 -24.70
N ARG A 209 -18.00 0.53 -23.50
CA ARG A 209 -19.06 1.31 -22.82
C ARG A 209 -20.32 0.51 -22.41
N GLN A 210 -20.40 -0.79 -22.73
CA GLN A 210 -21.49 -1.68 -22.34
C GLN A 210 -20.97 -2.75 -21.35
N PRO A 211 -20.92 -2.44 -20.04
CA PRO A 211 -20.51 -3.43 -19.04
C PRO A 211 -21.50 -4.58 -18.95
N VAL A 212 -21.00 -5.78 -18.66
CA VAL A 212 -21.81 -6.96 -18.36
C VAL A 212 -21.83 -7.18 -16.86
N TYR A 213 -23.00 -7.55 -16.34
CA TYR A 213 -23.21 -7.96 -14.95
C TYR A 213 -24.00 -9.27 -14.93
N ARG A 214 -23.61 -10.19 -14.05
CA ARG A 214 -24.28 -11.48 -13.81
C ARG A 214 -24.25 -11.76 -12.31
N ALA A 215 -25.37 -12.20 -11.76
CA ALA A 215 -25.50 -12.54 -10.35
C ALA A 215 -25.61 -14.06 -10.16
N ASP A 216 -25.33 -14.51 -8.94
CA ASP A 216 -25.65 -15.86 -8.46
C ASP A 216 -25.09 -17.01 -9.32
N LEU A 217 -23.87 -16.82 -9.83
CA LEU A 217 -23.18 -17.81 -10.66
C LEU A 217 -22.52 -18.92 -9.82
N ILE A 218 -22.33 -20.07 -10.46
CA ILE A 218 -21.46 -21.15 -9.99
C ILE A 218 -20.07 -20.97 -10.64
N TRP A 219 -19.04 -20.85 -9.81
CA TRP A 219 -17.70 -20.45 -10.22
C TRP A 219 -16.72 -21.62 -10.23
N THR A 220 -16.09 -21.83 -11.38
CA THR A 220 -15.10 -22.91 -11.69
C THR A 220 -15.63 -24.35 -11.60
N LYS A 221 -15.24 -25.20 -12.54
CA LYS A 221 -15.55 -26.64 -12.53
C LYS A 221 -15.06 -27.36 -11.28
N LYS A 222 -13.84 -27.02 -10.85
CA LYS A 222 -13.16 -27.68 -9.72
C LYS A 222 -13.86 -27.46 -8.39
N HIS A 223 -14.27 -26.22 -8.11
CA HIS A 223 -14.79 -25.85 -6.79
C HIS A 223 -16.31 -25.67 -6.75
N GLN A 224 -16.94 -25.41 -7.89
CA GLN A 224 -18.37 -25.13 -8.00
C GLN A 224 -18.86 -24.12 -6.96
N TYR A 225 -18.06 -23.08 -6.72
CA TYR A 225 -18.30 -22.14 -5.63
C TYR A 225 -19.46 -21.19 -5.96
N LYS A 226 -20.40 -21.02 -5.03
CA LYS A 226 -21.62 -20.25 -5.23
C LYS A 226 -22.15 -19.66 -3.91
N PRO A 227 -22.94 -18.57 -3.96
CA PRO A 227 -23.16 -17.72 -5.13
C PRO A 227 -21.95 -16.78 -5.39
N VAL A 228 -21.65 -16.52 -6.66
CA VAL A 228 -20.63 -15.54 -7.07
C VAL A 228 -21.23 -14.53 -8.05
N ASN A 229 -21.07 -13.25 -7.75
CA ASN A 229 -21.45 -12.18 -8.67
C ASN A 229 -20.27 -11.85 -9.59
N PHE A 230 -20.56 -11.47 -10.81
CA PHE A 230 -19.58 -11.22 -11.86
C PHE A 230 -19.89 -9.94 -12.60
N PHE A 231 -18.84 -9.22 -12.96
CA PHE A 231 -18.94 -8.10 -13.89
C PHE A 231 -17.71 -7.96 -14.77
N ALA A 232 -17.93 -7.49 -15.99
CA ALA A 232 -16.86 -7.26 -16.95
C ALA A 232 -17.06 -5.95 -17.72
N PHE A 233 -15.95 -5.27 -18.03
CA PHE A 233 -15.98 -3.97 -18.69
C PHE A 233 -14.64 -3.63 -19.34
N TYR A 234 -14.68 -2.75 -20.35
CA TYR A 234 -13.49 -2.11 -20.90
C TYR A 234 -13.02 -0.97 -19.98
N ALA A 235 -11.78 -1.07 -19.51
CA ALA A 235 -11.10 -0.02 -18.77
C ALA A 235 -10.14 0.75 -19.69
N PRO A 236 -10.15 2.10 -19.69
CA PRO A 236 -9.17 2.88 -20.45
C PRO A 236 -7.78 2.72 -19.83
N HIS A 237 -6.75 2.70 -20.68
CA HIS A 237 -5.34 2.76 -20.31
C HIS A 237 -4.72 4.00 -20.95
N GLN A 238 -3.94 4.77 -20.17
CA GLN A 238 -3.13 5.85 -20.75
C GLN A 238 -2.04 5.24 -21.63
N SER A 239 -2.14 5.45 -22.93
CA SER A 239 -1.05 5.19 -23.87
C SER A 239 -0.39 6.51 -24.23
N SER A 240 0.90 6.49 -24.57
CA SER A 240 1.58 7.63 -25.20
C SER A 240 1.03 7.97 -26.59
N SER A 241 0.12 7.15 -27.14
CA SER A 241 -0.57 7.45 -28.40
C SER A 241 -1.78 8.37 -28.23
N THR A 242 -2.10 9.09 -29.29
CA THR A 242 -3.21 10.04 -29.44
C THR A 242 -4.61 9.46 -29.19
N SER A 243 -4.76 8.13 -29.16
CA SER A 243 -6.03 7.44 -28.90
C SER A 243 -5.97 6.56 -27.64
N PRO A 244 -7.01 6.57 -26.79
CA PRO A 244 -7.06 5.74 -25.59
C PRO A 244 -7.19 4.26 -25.97
N LYS A 245 -6.26 3.42 -25.48
CA LYS A 245 -6.37 1.97 -25.56
C LYS A 245 -7.29 1.47 -24.45
N TYR A 246 -8.17 0.53 -24.76
CA TYR A 246 -9.06 -0.07 -23.77
C TYR A 246 -8.67 -1.52 -23.52
N THR A 247 -8.63 -1.92 -22.25
CA THR A 247 -8.37 -3.29 -21.84
C THR A 247 -9.60 -3.88 -21.17
N LEU A 248 -10.03 -5.05 -21.63
CA LEU A 248 -11.13 -5.78 -21.04
C LEU A 248 -10.74 -6.32 -19.66
N ARG A 249 -11.60 -6.10 -18.67
CA ARG A 249 -11.43 -6.56 -17.28
C ARG A 249 -12.58 -7.47 -16.91
N TYR A 250 -12.26 -8.62 -16.33
CA TYR A 250 -13.20 -9.58 -15.77
C TYR A 250 -13.03 -9.59 -14.25
N CYS A 251 -14.11 -9.46 -13.50
CA CYS A 251 -14.06 -9.38 -12.04
C CYS A 251 -15.17 -10.23 -11.41
N THR A 252 -14.83 -10.97 -10.37
CA THR A 252 -15.82 -11.55 -9.45
C THR A 252 -15.96 -10.68 -8.23
N THR A 253 -17.14 -10.71 -7.62
CA THR A 253 -17.44 -10.00 -6.38
C THR A 253 -18.46 -10.76 -5.55
N SER A 254 -18.44 -10.54 -4.25
CA SER A 254 -19.50 -10.96 -3.34
C SER A 254 -20.51 -9.84 -3.04
N LEU A 255 -20.27 -8.63 -3.57
CA LEU A 255 -21.18 -7.50 -3.39
C LEU A 255 -22.39 -7.67 -4.31
N PRO A 256 -23.57 -7.13 -3.93
CA PRO A 256 -24.70 -7.05 -4.83
C PRO A 256 -24.34 -6.35 -6.14
N ILE A 257 -24.91 -6.83 -7.25
CA ILE A 257 -24.71 -6.21 -8.56
C ILE A 257 -25.23 -4.77 -8.55
N ALA A 258 -24.32 -3.84 -8.85
CA ALA A 258 -24.65 -2.42 -8.99
C ALA A 258 -23.75 -1.75 -10.02
N HIS A 259 -24.28 -0.73 -10.70
CA HIS A 259 -23.51 0.06 -11.69
C HIS A 259 -22.27 0.75 -11.07
N THR A 260 -22.29 0.97 -9.74
CA THR A 260 -21.21 1.57 -8.95
C THR A 260 -20.02 0.64 -8.71
N LEU A 261 -20.15 -0.68 -8.89
CA LEU A 261 -19.08 -1.67 -8.63
C LEU A 261 -17.76 -1.31 -9.31
N ARG A 262 -17.83 -0.81 -10.55
CA ARG A 262 -16.65 -0.34 -11.29
C ARG A 262 -15.93 0.78 -10.56
N ARG A 263 -16.66 1.75 -9.97
CA ARG A 263 -16.09 2.85 -9.18
C ARG A 263 -15.46 2.33 -7.90
N VAL A 264 -16.07 1.33 -7.26
CA VAL A 264 -15.53 0.66 -6.07
C VAL A 264 -14.21 -0.05 -6.38
N GLY A 265 -14.15 -0.80 -7.49
CA GLY A 265 -12.95 -1.50 -7.94
C GLY A 265 -11.77 -0.60 -8.31
N ARG A 266 -12.00 0.66 -8.72
CA ARG A 266 -10.91 1.63 -9.00
C ARG A 266 -10.04 1.93 -7.78
N ARG A 267 -10.53 1.66 -6.57
CA ARG A 267 -9.75 1.88 -5.33
C ARG A 267 -8.48 1.02 -5.28
N ARG A 268 -8.40 -0.08 -6.06
CA ARG A 268 -7.20 -0.91 -6.22
C ARG A 268 -5.98 -0.16 -6.75
N TRP A 269 -6.15 0.89 -7.56
CA TRP A 269 -5.02 1.59 -8.20
C TRP A 269 -4.15 2.43 -7.24
N GLY A 270 -4.53 2.55 -5.97
CA GLY A 270 -3.70 3.23 -4.97
C GLY A 270 -2.35 2.55 -4.74
N THR A 271 -2.28 1.21 -4.87
CA THR A 271 -1.07 0.43 -4.59
C THR A 271 0.03 0.63 -5.64
N GLU A 272 -0.32 0.80 -6.92
CA GLU A 272 0.64 1.11 -7.98
C GLU A 272 1.41 2.42 -7.68
N CYS A 273 0.72 3.40 -7.10
CA CYS A 273 1.35 4.65 -6.69
C CYS A 273 2.25 4.48 -5.45
N MET A 274 1.84 3.65 -4.48
CA MET A 274 2.66 3.33 -3.31
C MET A 274 3.95 2.60 -3.72
N PHE A 275 3.88 1.62 -4.62
CA PHE A 275 5.10 0.96 -5.12
C PHE A 275 5.99 1.89 -5.93
N ARG A 276 5.41 2.84 -6.66
CA ARG A 276 6.20 3.89 -7.32
C ARG A 276 6.95 4.75 -6.30
N ASP A 277 6.28 5.15 -5.21
CA ASP A 277 6.89 5.90 -4.10
C ASP A 277 8.00 5.08 -3.41
N TYR A 278 7.86 3.76 -3.29
CA TYR A 278 8.93 2.88 -2.76
C TYR A 278 10.13 2.78 -3.72
N LYS A 279 9.88 2.77 -5.03
CA LYS A 279 10.88 2.62 -6.08
C LYS A 279 11.31 3.98 -6.62
N SER A 280 11.04 4.24 -7.90
CA SER A 280 11.64 5.31 -8.70
C SER A 280 11.23 6.73 -8.34
N SER A 281 10.10 6.94 -7.64
CA SER A 281 9.66 8.29 -7.26
C SER A 281 9.91 8.66 -5.79
N GLY A 282 10.59 7.80 -5.02
CA GLY A 282 10.87 8.07 -3.61
C GLY A 282 12.13 7.38 -3.12
N TRP A 283 12.02 6.28 -2.39
CA TRP A 283 13.16 5.70 -1.65
C TRP A 283 14.07 4.77 -2.45
N HIS A 284 13.80 4.54 -3.74
CA HIS A 284 14.68 3.73 -4.59
C HIS A 284 14.94 2.32 -4.02
N LEU A 285 13.90 1.66 -3.51
CA LEU A 285 13.97 0.29 -2.97
C LEU A 285 14.58 -0.70 -3.98
N ASP A 286 14.32 -0.49 -5.27
CA ASP A 286 14.91 -1.22 -6.40
C ASP A 286 16.43 -1.05 -6.55
N GLN A 287 17.01 -0.05 -5.88
CA GLN A 287 18.45 0.24 -5.83
C GLN A 287 19.09 -0.12 -4.48
N SER A 288 18.35 -0.79 -3.59
CA SER A 288 18.89 -1.20 -2.28
C SER A 288 20.01 -2.25 -2.38
N GLY A 289 19.99 -3.09 -3.42
CA GLY A 289 20.95 -4.18 -3.62
C GLY A 289 20.84 -5.30 -2.59
N LEU A 290 19.78 -5.33 -1.78
CA LEU A 290 19.54 -6.41 -0.82
C LEU A 290 19.00 -7.65 -1.53
N GLN A 291 19.64 -8.78 -1.25
CA GLN A 291 19.32 -10.08 -1.86
C GLN A 291 18.79 -11.09 -0.84
N ASN A 292 19.03 -10.85 0.45
CA ASN A 292 18.57 -11.69 1.53
C ASN A 292 17.15 -11.26 1.96
N PRO A 293 16.17 -12.19 2.03
CA PRO A 293 14.80 -11.88 2.43
C PRO A 293 14.68 -11.20 3.80
N ASP A 294 15.37 -11.70 4.83
CA ASP A 294 15.27 -11.18 6.20
C ASP A 294 15.80 -9.74 6.32
N ASN A 295 16.91 -9.44 5.65
CA ASN A 295 17.45 -8.09 5.58
C ASN A 295 16.49 -7.14 4.86
N THR A 296 15.81 -7.65 3.82
CA THR A 296 14.83 -6.89 3.03
C THR A 296 13.56 -6.64 3.85
N GLU A 297 13.12 -7.61 4.65
CA GLU A 297 12.03 -7.45 5.62
C GLU A 297 12.33 -6.31 6.61
N THR A 298 13.52 -6.29 7.22
CA THR A 298 13.92 -5.19 8.13
C THR A 298 13.97 -3.85 7.41
N LEU A 299 14.45 -3.80 6.16
CA LEU A 299 14.44 -2.57 5.36
C LEU A 299 13.00 -2.10 5.08
N LEU A 300 12.08 -3.02 4.79
CA LEU A 300 10.68 -2.71 4.55
C LEU A 300 9.98 -2.19 5.81
N VAL A 301 10.34 -2.67 7.01
CA VAL A 301 9.88 -2.09 8.28
C VAL A 301 10.29 -0.62 8.36
N LEU A 302 11.58 -0.31 8.15
CA LEU A 302 12.07 1.07 8.15
C LEU A 302 11.33 1.93 7.12
N LEU A 303 11.10 1.38 5.93
CA LEU A 303 10.46 2.09 4.84
C LEU A 303 8.98 2.33 5.12
N ALA A 304 8.27 1.36 5.69
CA ALA A 304 6.87 1.48 6.06
C ALA A 304 6.67 2.50 7.19
N ILE A 305 7.57 2.59 8.16
CA ILE A 305 7.57 3.62 9.21
C ILE A 305 7.71 5.01 8.59
N ASN A 306 8.75 5.22 7.78
CA ASN A 306 8.98 6.50 7.10
C ASN A 306 7.83 6.84 6.13
N TYR A 307 7.25 5.84 5.47
CA TYR A 307 6.08 6.00 4.61
C TYR A 307 4.86 6.45 5.42
N LEU A 308 4.55 5.79 6.54
CA LEU A 308 3.45 6.17 7.40
C LEU A 308 3.59 7.61 7.91
N TRP A 309 4.81 8.02 8.25
CA TRP A 309 5.11 9.39 8.69
C TRP A 309 4.94 10.41 7.58
N ALA A 310 5.53 10.17 6.41
CA ALA A 310 5.38 11.04 5.25
C ALA A 310 3.90 11.20 4.85
N THR A 311 3.13 10.10 4.86
CA THR A 311 1.68 10.10 4.59
C THR A 311 0.93 10.97 5.59
N SER A 312 1.25 10.84 6.87
CA SER A 312 0.60 11.58 7.96
C SER A 312 0.91 13.06 7.88
N LEU A 313 2.17 13.42 7.60
CA LEU A 313 2.59 14.80 7.42
C LEU A 313 1.95 15.44 6.18
N GLY A 314 2.00 14.77 5.03
CA GLY A 314 1.38 15.25 3.78
C GLY A 314 -0.12 15.49 3.94
N ARG A 315 -0.79 14.63 4.71
CA ARG A 315 -2.19 14.80 5.07
C ARG A 315 -2.43 16.03 5.95
N TRP A 316 -1.63 16.24 6.99
CA TRP A 316 -1.78 17.39 7.88
C TRP A 316 -1.56 18.71 7.13
N LEU A 317 -0.58 18.76 6.24
CA LEU A 317 -0.34 19.90 5.35
C LEU A 317 -1.54 20.23 4.47
N CYS A 318 -2.18 19.21 3.89
CA CYS A 318 -3.36 19.39 3.07
C CYS A 318 -4.58 19.85 3.90
N LYS A 319 -4.70 19.38 5.15
CA LYS A 319 -5.80 19.76 6.05
C LYS A 319 -5.65 21.15 6.65
N SER A 320 -4.42 21.60 6.87
CA SER A 320 -4.12 22.93 7.41
C SER A 320 -4.06 24.01 6.33
N GLY A 321 -4.32 23.69 5.06
CA GLY A 321 -4.20 24.64 3.94
C GLY A 321 -2.75 24.99 3.57
N ARG A 322 -1.76 24.42 4.26
CA ARG A 322 -0.33 24.73 4.12
C ARG A 322 0.35 24.01 2.96
N ARG A 323 -0.42 23.40 2.05
CA ARG A 323 0.13 22.70 0.88
C ARG A 323 1.02 23.62 0.03
N ALA A 324 0.64 24.89 -0.10
CA ALA A 324 1.35 25.87 -0.92
C ALA A 324 2.78 26.19 -0.41
N GLU A 325 3.08 25.91 0.86
CA GLU A 325 4.42 26.11 1.43
C GLU A 325 5.46 25.14 0.85
N ILE A 326 5.01 24.17 0.06
CA ILE A 326 5.84 23.07 -0.46
C ILE A 326 5.63 22.84 -1.95
N ASP A 327 4.51 23.32 -2.51
CA ASP A 327 4.16 23.14 -3.91
C ASP A 327 3.59 24.44 -4.48
N ALA A 328 4.37 25.10 -5.35
CA ALA A 328 4.03 26.38 -5.95
C ALA A 328 3.06 26.27 -7.15
N LYS A 329 2.81 25.07 -7.70
CA LYS A 329 1.92 24.89 -8.87
C LYS A 329 0.63 24.12 -8.51
N LYS A 330 -0.49 24.52 -9.12
CA LYS A 330 -1.80 23.84 -9.03
C LYS A 330 -1.83 22.43 -9.66
N SER A 331 -0.75 21.96 -10.27
CA SER A 331 -0.71 20.73 -11.08
C SER A 331 -0.23 19.48 -10.32
N VAL A 332 -1.13 18.50 -10.24
CA VAL A 332 -0.87 17.03 -10.23
C VAL A 332 -0.21 16.40 -8.99
N ILE A 333 -1.06 15.89 -8.08
CA ILE A 333 -1.16 14.47 -7.62
C ILE A 333 0.11 13.75 -7.06
N LEU A 334 1.27 14.37 -6.97
CA LEU A 334 2.46 13.81 -6.29
C LEU A 334 2.41 13.96 -4.75
N ALA A 335 1.38 14.60 -4.25
CA ALA A 335 1.47 15.41 -3.06
C ALA A 335 0.86 14.78 -1.78
N PHE A 336 1.13 13.50 -1.52
CA PHE A 336 1.08 12.97 -0.13
C PHE A 336 2.45 12.47 0.32
N PHE A 337 3.30 12.06 -0.63
CA PHE A 337 4.70 11.68 -0.41
C PHE A 337 5.70 12.75 -0.81
N ALA A 338 5.50 13.31 -2.00
CA ALA A 338 6.45 14.25 -2.55
C ALA A 338 6.42 15.61 -1.80
N LEU A 339 5.32 15.94 -1.11
CA LEU A 339 5.26 17.15 -0.27
C LEU A 339 6.13 17.09 0.98
N ALA A 340 6.50 15.90 1.49
CA ALA A 340 7.44 15.83 2.61
C ALA A 340 8.90 15.82 2.13
N LEU A 341 9.13 15.58 0.82
CA LEU A 341 10.41 15.12 0.28
C LEU A 341 10.82 15.77 -1.05
N ILE A 342 10.10 16.78 -1.56
CA ILE A 342 10.55 17.61 -2.67
C ILE A 342 10.84 18.99 -2.12
N GLY A 343 12.09 19.44 -2.26
CA GLY A 343 12.45 20.86 -2.26
C GLY A 343 12.23 21.69 -0.99
N LEU A 344 11.74 21.13 0.11
CA LEU A 344 11.62 21.91 1.35
C LEU A 344 13.01 22.40 1.80
N PRO A 345 13.26 23.72 1.86
CA PRO A 345 14.42 24.22 2.58
C PRO A 345 14.36 23.65 4.00
N ILE A 346 15.52 23.28 4.55
CA ILE A 346 15.67 22.66 5.88
C ILE A 346 14.86 23.39 6.96
N ASN A 347 14.67 24.69 6.79
CA ASN A 347 13.89 25.58 7.65
C ASN A 347 12.38 25.24 7.68
N ILE A 348 11.76 24.89 6.54
CA ILE A 348 10.34 24.48 6.52
C ILE A 348 10.19 23.07 7.07
N LEU A 349 11.10 22.14 6.74
CA LEU A 349 11.12 20.82 7.33
C LEU A 349 11.17 20.93 8.87
N SER A 350 11.96 21.85 9.40
CA SER A 350 12.07 22.08 10.84
C SER A 350 10.78 22.60 11.51
N VAL A 351 10.03 23.50 10.87
CA VAL A 351 8.74 24.01 11.35
C VAL A 351 7.63 22.96 11.25
N LEU A 352 7.69 22.09 10.24
CA LEU A 352 6.77 20.97 10.08
C LEU A 352 7.01 19.88 11.12
N LEU A 353 8.27 19.67 11.51
CA LEU A 353 8.69 18.65 12.47
C LEU A 353 8.47 19.09 13.94
N SER A 354 8.60 20.37 14.28
CA SER A 354 8.25 20.89 15.61
C SER A 354 6.74 20.86 15.88
N ARG A 355 5.93 20.82 14.82
CA ARG A 355 4.47 20.71 14.85
C ARG A 355 3.97 19.26 14.71
N LEU A 356 4.87 18.27 14.71
CA LEU A 356 4.54 16.85 14.87
C LEU A 356 3.97 16.62 16.29
N THR A 357 2.79 17.13 16.58
CA THR A 357 1.95 16.59 17.64
C THR A 357 1.42 15.26 17.14
N LEU A 358 2.08 14.18 17.57
CA LEU A 358 1.64 12.86 18.05
C LEU A 358 0.31 12.21 17.64
N ASN A 359 -0.61 12.94 17.03
CA ASN A 359 -1.83 12.39 16.49
C ASN A 359 -1.55 11.92 15.06
N PHE A 360 -0.80 10.82 14.93
CA PHE A 360 -0.92 9.91 13.79
C PHE A 360 -2.41 9.57 13.65
N THR A 361 -3.16 10.38 12.92
CA THR A 361 -4.61 10.24 12.82
C THR A 361 -5.01 10.40 11.37
N ILE A 362 -5.13 9.25 10.74
CA ILE A 362 -5.69 9.12 9.42
C ILE A 362 -7.20 9.15 9.58
N ASN A 363 -7.83 10.30 9.38
CA ASN A 363 -9.30 10.45 9.45
C ASN A 363 -9.93 10.54 8.04
N PRO A 364 -11.07 9.89 7.74
CA PRO A 364 -11.64 9.88 6.40
C PRO A 364 -12.06 11.26 5.83
N PHE A 365 -12.37 12.28 6.64
CA PHE A 365 -13.20 13.44 6.25
C PHE A 365 -13.10 13.89 4.78
N PHE A 366 -14.27 13.77 4.14
CA PHE A 366 -14.67 14.14 2.80
C PHE A 366 -14.24 15.57 2.45
N TYR A 367 -13.72 15.76 1.23
CA TYR A 367 -13.92 17.02 0.53
C TYR A 367 -15.14 16.82 -0.38
N PRO A 368 -16.30 17.44 -0.10
CA PRO A 368 -17.26 17.68 -1.16
C PRO A 368 -16.65 18.75 -2.09
N HIS A 369 -16.82 18.59 -3.40
CA HIS A 369 -16.32 19.54 -4.41
C HIS A 369 -14.80 19.55 -4.63
N PHE A 370 -14.26 18.46 -5.15
CA PHE A 370 -13.39 18.63 -6.32
C PHE A 370 -14.23 18.21 -7.52
N SER A 371 -14.66 19.21 -8.28
CA SER A 371 -15.19 19.05 -9.63
C SER A 371 -14.28 18.08 -10.37
N TYR A 372 -14.87 16.96 -10.78
CA TYR A 372 -14.29 16.09 -11.78
C TYR A 372 -14.30 16.87 -13.10
N THR A 373 -13.39 17.82 -13.30
CA THR A 373 -13.05 18.29 -14.65
C THR A 373 -12.16 17.24 -15.30
N THR A 374 -12.78 16.10 -15.54
CA THR A 374 -12.64 15.47 -16.84
C THR A 374 -14.06 15.07 -17.19
N GLU A 375 -14.72 15.97 -17.91
CA GLU A 375 -15.91 15.63 -18.67
C GLU A 375 -15.56 14.41 -19.52
N TRP A 376 -16.21 13.29 -19.24
CA TRP A 376 -16.15 12.09 -20.07
C TRP A 376 -17.58 11.74 -20.42
N ARG A 377 -18.12 12.43 -21.44
CA ARG A 377 -19.17 11.87 -22.29
C ARG A 377 -18.65 10.62 -22.99
#